data_AF-A0A7S1GBC6-F1
#
_entry.id   AF-A0A7S1GBC6-F1
#
_cell.length_a   1.000
_cell.length_b   1.000
_cell.length_c   1.000
_cell.angle_alpha   90.00
_cell.angle_beta   90.00
_cell.angle_gamma   90.00
#
_symmetry.space_group_name_H-M   'P 1'
#
loop_
_entity.id
_entity.type
_entity.pdbx_description
1 polymer ?
#
loop_
_entity_poly.entity_id
_entity_poly.type
_entity_poly.pdbx_seq_one_letter_code
_entity_poly.pdbx_strand_id
1 'polypeptide(L)'
;MELYTRWLQWGAYSGIMRSHDRGMASGHCNFNNWPVDVEACPRVEVWNTPQFHFTAIRAAMQERAALVPYMYNSLASAFATGLGVMRPMYFDFPAADMAYAAAPNGSFAQYFFGEDMIVSPITAPGANGTGGTDNTTLA
;
A
#
# COMPACT_ATOMS: atom_id res chain seq x y z
N MET A 1 -2.20 -4.67 13.57
CA MET A 1 -3.27 -4.38 12.57
C MET A 1 -3.12 -3.02 11.91
N GLU A 2 -2.58 -2.01 12.59
CA GLU A 2 -2.28 -0.70 11.98
C GLU A 2 -1.40 -0.79 10.73
N LEU A 3 -0.21 -1.39 10.82
CA LEU A 3 0.70 -1.54 9.68
C LEU A 3 0.03 -2.21 8.48
N TYR A 4 -0.74 -3.27 8.72
CA TYR A 4 -1.47 -3.97 7.67
C TYR A 4 -2.51 -3.07 6.99
N THR A 5 -3.21 -2.24 7.76
CA THR A 5 -4.15 -1.24 7.20
C THR A 5 -3.42 -0.23 6.32
N ARG A 6 -2.30 0.33 6.79
CA ARG A 6 -1.49 1.29 6.02
C ARG A 6 -0.93 0.67 4.73
N TRP A 7 -0.52 -0.60 4.79
CA TRP A 7 -0.07 -1.35 3.62
C TRP A 7 -1.18 -1.59 2.59
N LEU A 8 -2.41 -1.86 3.01
CA LEU A 8 -3.53 -1.99 2.06
C LEU A 8 -3.98 -0.65 1.49
N GLN A 9 -3.93 0.42 2.27
CA GLN A 9 -4.15 1.78 1.78
C GLN A 9 -3.13 2.14 0.70
N TRP A 10 -1.84 1.93 0.95
CA TRP A 10 -0.81 2.12 -0.05
C TRP A 10 -0.94 1.15 -1.24
N GLY A 11 -1.26 -0.12 -0.96
CA GLY A 11 -1.46 -1.16 -1.98
C GLY A 11 -2.58 -0.85 -2.97
N ALA A 12 -3.59 -0.07 -2.58
CA ALA A 12 -4.62 0.42 -3.50
C ALA A 12 -4.01 1.27 -4.63
N TYR A 13 -2.94 2.02 -4.35
CA TYR A 13 -2.24 2.91 -5.27
C TYR A 13 -0.88 2.35 -5.73
N SER A 14 -0.68 1.04 -5.64
CA SER A 14 0.49 0.38 -6.24
C SER A 14 0.17 -0.16 -7.63
N GLY A 15 1.17 -0.53 -8.43
CA GLY A 15 0.93 -1.13 -9.75
C GLY A 15 0.04 -2.39 -9.69
N ILE A 16 0.29 -3.26 -8.70
CA ILE A 16 -0.48 -4.48 -8.46
C ILE A 16 -0.84 -4.57 -6.98
N MET A 17 -2.13 -4.56 -6.67
CA MET A 17 -2.62 -4.78 -5.31
C MET A 17 -2.68 -6.29 -5.03
N ARG A 18 -1.77 -6.78 -4.19
CA ARG A 18 -1.76 -8.16 -3.72
C ARG A 18 -1.47 -8.20 -2.23
N SER A 19 -2.41 -8.75 -1.45
CA SER A 19 -2.15 -9.18 -0.08
C SER A 19 -1.55 -10.58 -0.11
N HIS A 20 -0.41 -10.76 0.55
CA HIS A 20 0.20 -12.06 0.71
C HIS A 20 0.90 -12.12 2.05
N ASP A 21 0.78 -13.27 2.71
CA ASP A 21 1.52 -13.62 3.90
C ASP A 21 2.33 -14.89 3.66
N ARG A 22 3.33 -15.12 4.51
CA ARG A 22 4.21 -16.30 4.37
C ARG A 22 3.48 -17.62 4.64
N GLY A 23 2.27 -17.58 5.19
CA GLY A 23 1.42 -18.73 5.45
C GLY A 23 2.16 -19.87 6.14
N MET A 24 1.95 -21.07 5.61
CA MET A 24 2.52 -22.32 6.13
C MET A 24 3.95 -22.60 5.62
N ALA A 25 4.65 -21.61 5.06
CA ALA A 25 5.99 -21.80 4.48
C ALA A 25 7.15 -21.60 5.46
N SER A 26 6.92 -21.12 6.71
CA SER A 26 7.98 -20.91 7.71
C SER A 26 7.45 -20.73 9.14
N GLY A 27 8.32 -20.89 10.14
CA GLY A 27 7.98 -20.72 11.57
C GLY A 27 7.19 -21.89 12.16
N HIS A 28 6.41 -21.65 13.22
CA HIS A 28 5.56 -22.66 13.86
C HIS A 28 4.51 -23.26 12.89
N CYS A 29 4.22 -22.54 11.81
CA CYS A 29 3.29 -22.94 10.76
C CYS A 29 3.93 -23.68 9.58
N ASN A 30 5.23 -23.98 9.65
CA ASN A 30 5.91 -24.71 8.58
C ASN A 30 5.32 -26.12 8.41
N PHE A 31 4.93 -26.49 7.18
CA PHE A 31 4.46 -27.85 6.85
C PHE A 31 5.40 -28.98 7.27
N ASN A 32 6.71 -28.71 7.37
CA ASN A 32 7.68 -29.71 7.85
C ASN A 32 7.57 -29.98 9.37
N ASN A 33 6.74 -29.24 10.09
CA ASN A 33 6.59 -29.30 11.54
C ASN A 33 5.31 -30.04 11.98
N TRP A 34 4.94 -31.09 11.24
CA TRP A 34 3.68 -31.82 11.44
C TRP A 34 3.65 -32.59 12.78
N PRO A 35 2.51 -32.60 13.51
CA PRO A 35 1.25 -31.90 13.22
C PRO A 35 1.34 -30.40 13.46
N VAL A 36 0.83 -29.60 12.51
CA VAL A 36 0.75 -28.14 12.63
C VAL A 36 -0.65 -27.75 13.08
N ASP A 37 -0.74 -26.86 14.07
CA ASP A 37 -1.99 -26.20 14.42
C ASP A 37 -2.31 -25.12 13.37
N VAL A 38 -3.14 -25.48 12.40
CA VAL A 38 -3.56 -24.61 11.29
C VAL A 38 -4.46 -23.46 11.74
N GLU A 39 -5.04 -23.51 12.94
CA GLU A 39 -5.82 -22.41 13.50
C GLU A 39 -4.94 -21.37 14.20
N ALA A 40 -3.82 -21.81 14.77
CA ALA A 40 -2.80 -20.91 15.32
C ALA A 40 -2.01 -20.16 14.22
N CYS A 41 -2.18 -20.52 12.95
CA CYS A 41 -1.48 -19.88 11.85
C CYS A 41 -2.09 -18.53 11.46
N PRO A 42 -1.26 -17.48 11.29
CA PRO A 42 -1.75 -16.17 10.94
C PRO A 42 -2.37 -16.18 9.54
N ARG A 43 -3.70 -16.10 9.46
CA ARG A 43 -4.42 -15.85 8.21
C ARG A 43 -4.60 -14.36 8.01
N VAL A 44 -4.06 -13.83 6.93
CA VAL A 44 -4.18 -12.42 6.59
C VAL A 44 -5.43 -12.22 5.72
N GLU A 45 -6.58 -12.37 6.38
CA GLU A 45 -7.90 -12.16 5.77
C GLU A 45 -8.35 -10.71 5.95
N VAL A 46 -8.69 -10.07 4.84
CA VAL A 46 -9.03 -8.63 4.82
C VAL A 46 -10.34 -8.34 5.56
N TRP A 47 -11.24 -9.32 5.62
CA TRP A 47 -12.51 -9.27 6.36
C TRP A 47 -12.40 -9.68 7.82
N ASN A 48 -11.30 -10.33 8.23
CA ASN A 48 -11.09 -10.78 9.61
C ASN A 48 -10.20 -9.79 10.38
N THR A 49 -10.65 -8.53 10.47
CA THR A 49 -9.94 -7.46 11.19
C THR A 49 -10.91 -6.70 12.10
N PRO A 50 -10.43 -6.08 13.20
CA PRO A 50 -11.28 -5.24 14.04
C PRO A 50 -11.99 -4.17 13.22
N GLN A 51 -13.24 -3.87 13.56
CA GLN A 51 -14.14 -3.01 12.75
C GLN A 51 -13.52 -1.67 12.32
N PHE A 52 -12.73 -1.06 13.21
CA PHE A 52 -11.99 0.17 12.91
C PHE A 52 -11.05 0.01 11.71
N HIS A 53 -10.25 -1.05 11.68
CA HIS A 53 -9.35 -1.36 10.57
C HIS A 53 -10.10 -1.84 9.33
N PHE A 54 -11.11 -2.70 9.51
CA PHE A 54 -11.92 -3.23 8.42
C PHE A 54 -12.55 -2.11 7.58
N THR A 55 -13.07 -1.06 8.23
CA THR A 55 -13.69 0.08 7.53
C THR A 55 -12.70 0.78 6.60
N ALA A 56 -11.48 1.05 7.07
CA ALA A 56 -10.43 1.68 6.28
C ALA A 56 -9.91 0.76 5.15
N ILE A 57 -9.74 -0.53 5.43
CA ILE A 57 -9.31 -1.54 4.46
C ILE A 57 -10.35 -1.67 3.33
N ARG A 58 -11.63 -1.77 3.69
CA ARG A 58 -12.73 -1.86 2.74
C ARG A 58 -12.78 -0.64 1.82
N ALA A 59 -12.63 0.56 2.38
CA ALA A 59 -12.59 1.79 1.59
C ALA A 59 -11.44 1.77 0.58
N ALA A 60 -10.21 1.43 1.01
CA ALA A 60 -9.06 1.33 0.11
C ALA A 60 -9.28 0.30 -1.03
N MET A 61 -9.93 -0.83 -0.74
CA MET A 61 -10.27 -1.83 -1.76
C MET A 61 -11.33 -1.34 -2.76
N GLN A 62 -12.32 -0.57 -2.29
CA GLN A 62 -13.33 0.02 -3.15
C GLN A 62 -12.72 1.10 -4.05
N GLU A 63 -11.82 1.93 -3.51
CA GLU A 63 -11.04 2.90 -4.31
C GLU A 63 -10.20 2.19 -5.37
N ARG A 64 -9.49 1.11 -5.01
CA ARG A 64 -8.76 0.29 -5.99
C ARG A 64 -9.65 -0.18 -7.14
N ALA A 65 -10.86 -0.62 -6.83
CA ALA A 65 -11.81 -1.08 -7.83
C ALA A 65 -12.30 0.08 -8.72
N ALA A 66 -12.53 1.26 -8.14
CA ALA A 66 -12.90 2.46 -8.90
C ALA A 66 -11.79 2.92 -9.84
N LEU A 67 -10.52 2.73 -9.47
CA LEU A 67 -9.34 3.09 -10.27
C LEU A 67 -9.03 2.14 -11.43
N VAL A 68 -9.79 1.04 -11.61
CA VAL A 68 -9.52 0.06 -12.68
C VAL A 68 -9.43 0.70 -14.08
N PRO A 69 -10.34 1.59 -14.52
CA PRO A 69 -10.23 2.23 -15.83
C PRO A 69 -8.98 3.11 -15.95
N TYR A 70 -8.64 3.85 -14.89
CA TYR A 70 -7.45 4.70 -14.84
C TYR A 70 -6.17 3.88 -14.96
N MET A 71 -6.06 2.80 -14.17
CA MET A 71 -4.90 1.91 -14.19
C MET A 71 -4.74 1.21 -15.54
N TYR A 72 -5.84 0.82 -16.19
CA TYR A 72 -5.78 0.18 -17.50
C TYR A 72 -5.18 1.12 -18.55
N ASN A 73 -5.62 2.38 -18.59
CA ASN A 73 -5.04 3.40 -19.46
C ASN A 73 -3.58 3.71 -19.11
N SER A 74 -3.28 3.85 -17.82
CA SER A 74 -1.91 4.08 -17.35
C SER A 74 -0.96 2.95 -17.76
N LEU A 75 -1.41 1.69 -17.67
CA LEU A 75 -0.63 0.53 -18.09
C LEU A 75 -0.48 0.42 -19.61
N ALA A 76 -1.50 0.83 -20.39
CA ALA A 76 -1.40 0.93 -21.83
C ALA A 76 -0.37 1.99 -22.25
N SER A 77 -0.38 3.16 -21.59
CA SER A 77 0.65 4.20 -21.78
C SER A 77 2.04 3.68 -21.39
N ALA A 78 2.15 2.95 -20.28
CA ALA A 78 3.40 2.34 -19.85
C ALA A 78 3.95 1.32 -20.86
N PHE A 79 3.07 0.53 -21.50
CA PHE A 79 3.46 -0.39 -22.56
C PHE A 79 3.97 0.36 -23.81
N ALA A 80 3.33 1.46 -24.18
CA ALA A 80 3.70 2.23 -25.37
C ALA A 80 4.99 3.06 -25.18
N THR A 81 5.21 3.61 -23.99
CA THR A 81 6.29 4.58 -23.72
C THR A 81 7.45 4.01 -22.90
N GLY A 82 7.21 2.91 -22.17
CA GLY A 82 8.14 2.38 -21.17
C GLY A 82 8.10 3.10 -19.81
N LEU A 83 7.28 4.14 -19.64
CA LEU A 83 7.15 4.86 -18.38
C LEU A 83 6.19 4.13 -17.43
N GLY A 84 6.73 3.62 -16.32
CA GLY A 84 5.94 2.90 -15.32
C GLY A 84 4.86 3.78 -14.66
N VAL A 85 3.81 3.15 -14.13
CA VAL A 85 2.68 3.85 -13.48
C VAL A 85 3.11 4.55 -12.19
N MET A 86 4.05 3.98 -11.44
CA MET A 86 4.58 4.62 -10.23
C MET A 86 5.90 5.32 -10.58
N ARG A 87 5.95 6.65 -10.43
CA ARG A 87 7.11 7.45 -10.82
C ARG A 87 7.52 8.36 -9.66
N PRO A 88 8.82 8.46 -9.34
CA PRO A 88 9.27 9.39 -8.31
C PRO A 88 9.11 10.83 -8.79
N MET A 89 9.00 11.79 -7.86
CA MET A 89 8.71 13.19 -8.19
C MET A 89 9.71 13.81 -9.18
N TYR A 90 10.99 13.41 -9.09
CA TYR A 90 12.05 13.97 -9.93
C TYR A 90 11.95 13.60 -11.41
N PHE A 91 11.08 12.64 -11.80
CA PHE A 91 10.84 12.34 -13.21
C PHE A 91 10.20 13.54 -13.93
N ASP A 92 9.22 14.18 -13.31
CA ASP A 92 8.51 15.34 -13.89
C ASP A 92 9.15 16.66 -13.45
N PHE A 93 9.84 16.66 -12.31
CA PHE A 93 10.47 17.87 -11.74
C PHE A 93 11.97 17.67 -11.45
N PRO A 94 12.82 17.41 -12.46
CA PRO A 94 14.24 17.12 -12.26
C PRO A 94 15.05 18.31 -11.74
N ALA A 95 14.59 19.55 -11.97
CA ALA A 95 15.27 20.76 -11.52
C ALA A 95 14.89 21.19 -10.08
N ALA A 96 13.94 20.52 -9.45
CA ALA A 96 13.48 20.86 -8.10
C ALA A 96 14.18 19.98 -7.07
N ASP A 97 14.99 20.58 -6.19
CA ASP A 97 15.70 19.85 -5.12
C ASP A 97 14.73 19.05 -4.23
N MET A 98 13.54 19.60 -3.98
CA MET A 98 12.50 18.92 -3.19
C MET A 98 11.96 17.64 -3.83
N ALA A 99 12.09 17.46 -5.14
CA ALA A 99 11.68 16.23 -5.82
C ALA A 99 12.56 15.02 -5.46
N TYR A 100 13.71 15.27 -4.82
CA TYR A 100 14.65 14.26 -4.31
C TYR A 100 14.59 14.10 -2.78
N ALA A 101 13.69 14.81 -2.08
CA ALA A 101 13.66 14.86 -0.61
C ALA A 101 13.16 13.57 0.07
N ALA A 102 12.56 12.64 -0.69
CA ALA A 102 12.03 11.39 -0.16
C ALA A 102 13.15 10.53 0.47
N ALA A 103 13.03 10.21 1.76
CA ALA A 103 14.06 9.51 2.52
C ALA A 103 13.61 8.10 2.98
N PRO A 104 14.53 7.14 3.20
CA PRO A 104 14.20 5.77 3.60
C PRO A 104 13.49 5.64 4.95
N ASN A 105 13.56 6.68 5.79
CA ASN A 105 12.86 6.75 7.08
C ASN A 105 11.37 7.13 6.94
N GLY A 106 10.88 7.38 5.72
CA GLY A 106 9.51 7.77 5.45
C GLY A 106 9.28 9.30 5.39
N SER A 107 10.30 10.12 5.62
CA SER A 107 10.18 11.58 5.41
C SER A 107 9.94 11.88 3.93
N PHE A 108 8.97 12.75 3.63
CA PHE A 108 8.60 13.17 2.27
C PHE A 108 8.32 12.00 1.32
N ALA A 109 7.73 10.91 1.82
CA ALA A 109 7.32 9.78 0.99
C ALA A 109 6.16 10.20 0.07
N GLN A 110 6.46 10.41 -1.21
CA GLN A 110 5.47 10.72 -2.24
C GLN A 110 5.94 10.29 -3.62
N TYR A 111 4.99 9.96 -4.48
CA TYR A 111 5.25 9.58 -5.87
C TYR A 111 4.03 9.89 -6.74
N PHE A 112 4.25 10.00 -8.05
CA PHE A 112 3.18 10.05 -9.03
C PHE A 112 2.61 8.67 -9.28
N PHE A 113 1.29 8.58 -9.28
CA PHE A 113 0.56 7.39 -9.69
C PHE A 113 -0.16 7.67 -11.01
N GLY A 114 0.50 7.33 -12.11
CA GLY A 114 0.17 7.72 -13.48
C GLY A 114 0.50 9.19 -13.73
N GLU A 115 -0.35 9.87 -14.51
CA GLU A 115 -0.13 11.26 -14.92
C GLU A 115 -0.93 12.25 -14.05
N ASP A 116 -2.02 11.80 -13.42
CA ASP A 116 -3.03 12.70 -12.83
C ASP A 116 -3.04 12.70 -11.29
N MET A 117 -2.27 11.84 -10.62
CA MET A 117 -2.32 11.69 -9.17
C MET A 117 -0.95 11.70 -8.50
N ILE A 118 -0.89 12.30 -7.32
CA ILE A 118 0.21 12.18 -6.36
C ILE A 118 -0.28 11.37 -5.17
N VAL A 119 0.53 10.42 -4.72
CA VAL A 119 0.24 9.58 -3.56
C VAL A 119 1.32 9.81 -2.52
N SER A 120 0.90 10.12 -1.28
CA SER A 120 1.79 10.25 -0.11
C SER A 120 1.41 9.23 0.96
N PRO A 121 2.08 8.07 1.03
CA PRO A 121 1.73 7.03 1.98
C PRO A 121 2.11 7.40 3.42
N ILE A 122 1.28 7.00 4.38
CA ILE A 122 1.61 7.08 5.80
C ILE A 122 2.50 5.88 6.15
N THR A 123 3.78 6.16 6.42
CA THR A 123 4.81 5.13 6.70
C THR A 123 5.30 5.11 8.15
N ALA A 124 4.86 6.07 8.97
CA ALA A 124 5.17 6.11 10.40
C ALA A 124 4.01 5.55 11.23
N PRO A 125 4.28 4.87 12.36
CA PRO A 125 3.23 4.45 13.29
C PRO A 125 2.56 5.68 13.93
N GLY A 126 1.25 5.59 14.17
CA GLY A 126 0.51 6.62 14.90
C GLY A 126 0.98 6.70 16.35
N ALA A 127 0.85 7.89 16.95
CA ALA A 127 1.38 8.21 18.29
C ALA A 127 0.92 7.26 19.42
N ASN A 128 -0.20 6.53 19.24
CA ASN A 128 -0.75 5.60 20.23
C ASN A 128 -0.86 4.14 19.73
N GLY A 129 -0.28 3.77 18.58
CA GLY A 129 -0.44 2.43 17.98
C GLY A 129 -1.88 2.08 17.55
N THR A 130 -2.84 2.96 17.83
CA THR A 130 -4.14 3.05 17.20
C THR A 130 -3.93 3.91 15.97
N GLY A 131 -4.07 3.34 14.77
CA GLY A 131 -3.93 4.04 13.48
C GLY A 131 -5.02 5.09 13.27
N GLY A 132 -5.07 6.09 14.14
CA GLY A 132 -5.97 7.23 14.09
C GLY A 132 -5.76 7.96 12.78
N THR A 133 -6.88 8.36 12.19
CA THR A 133 -6.92 9.37 11.14
C THR A 133 -6.48 10.70 11.75
N ASP A 134 -5.17 10.96 11.74
CA ASP A 134 -4.73 12.36 11.75
C ASP A 134 -5.31 12.99 10.48
N ASN A 135 -6.31 13.86 10.68
CA ASN A 135 -6.96 14.69 9.68
C ASN A 135 -6.01 15.77 9.13
N THR A 136 -4.71 15.48 9.02
CA THR A 136 -3.74 16.38 8.44
C THR A 136 -3.44 15.94 7.02
N THR A 137 -3.92 16.78 6.10
CA THR A 137 -3.57 16.92 4.68
C THR A 137 -4.10 15.85 3.71
N LEU A 138 -5.40 15.90 3.46
CA LEU A 138 -5.88 15.99 2.07
C LEU A 138 -5.98 17.48 1.73
N ALA A 139 -4.98 17.99 1.02
CA ALA A 139 -4.99 19.26 0.29
C ALA A 139 -4.12 19.07 -0.95
#